data_AF-A0A1R3X8Z7-F1
#
_entry.id   AF-A0A1R3X8Z7-F1
#
_cell.length_a   1.000
_cell.length_b   1.000
_cell.length_c   1.000
_cell.angle_alpha   90.00
_cell.angle_beta   90.00
_cell.angle_gamma   90.00
#
_symmetry.space_group_name_H-M   'P 1'
#
loop_
_entity.id
_entity.type
_entity.pdbx_description
1 polymer ?
#
loop_
_entity_poly.entity_id
_entity_poly.type
_entity_poly.pdbx_seq_one_letter_code
_entity_poly.pdbx_strand_id
1 'polypeptide(L)' 'MDREREQDAPLGGDETTEDQLEADNPAEEETLKLLDPDSPPA' A
#
# COMPACT_ATOMS: atom_id res chain seq x y z
N MET A 1 12.28 16.87 -17.64
CA MET A 1 12.88 15.55 -17.92
C MET A 1 12.57 14.69 -16.70
N ASP A 2 11.30 14.32 -16.51
CA ASP A 2 10.83 13.66 -15.27
C ASP A 2 10.25 12.26 -15.50
N ARG A 3 10.15 11.82 -16.77
CA ARG A 3 9.54 10.53 -17.15
C ARG A 3 10.50 9.34 -17.16
N GLU A 4 11.80 9.58 -17.02
CA GLU A 4 12.82 8.52 -17.04
C GLU A 4 13.07 7.95 -15.64
N ARG A 5 12.83 8.74 -14.57
CA ARG A 5 12.95 8.27 -13.16
C ARG A 5 11.73 7.49 -12.67
N GLU A 6 10.60 7.63 -13.36
CA GLU A 6 9.32 7.01 -12.99
C GLU A 6 9.25 5.54 -13.46
N GLN A 7 10.07 5.15 -14.43
CA GLN A 7 10.10 3.78 -14.98
C GLN A 7 10.94 2.79 -14.13
N ASP A 8 11.85 3.29 -13.31
CA ASP A 8 12.69 2.49 -12.41
C ASP A 8 12.16 2.44 -10.97
N ALA A 9 11.09 3.18 -10.66
CA ALA A 9 10.42 3.04 -9.36
C ALA A 9 9.69 1.69 -9.31
N PRO A 10 9.76 0.95 -8.18
CA PRO A 10 8.96 -0.25 -8.04
C PRO A 10 7.48 0.07 -8.24
N LEU A 11 6.77 -0.77 -8.98
CA LEU A 11 5.32 -0.60 -9.22
C LEU A 11 4.50 -0.79 -7.94
N GLY A 12 5.06 -1.46 -6.95
CA GLY A 12 4.59 -1.48 -5.56
C GLY A 12 5.46 -0.58 -4.69
N GLY A 13 5.03 -0.34 -3.45
CA GLY A 13 5.84 0.38 -2.47
C GLY A 13 7.21 -0.26 -2.20
N ASP A 14 7.98 0.40 -1.33
CA ASP A 14 9.20 -0.15 -0.76
C ASP A 14 8.95 -1.03 0.47
N GLU A 15 10.03 -1.52 1.08
CA GLU A 15 10.01 -2.38 2.28
C GLU A 15 9.32 -1.75 3.50
N THR A 16 9.11 -0.43 3.51
CA THR A 16 8.50 0.31 4.61
C THR A 16 7.11 0.84 4.30
N THR A 17 6.60 0.61 3.08
CA THR A 17 5.35 1.23 2.63
C THR A 17 4.13 0.70 3.38
N GLU A 18 4.13 -0.57 3.75
CA GLU A 18 3.05 -1.16 4.57
C GLU A 18 2.97 -0.52 5.97
N ASP A 19 4.12 -0.31 6.62
CA ASP A 19 4.21 0.33 7.94
C ASP A 19 3.76 1.79 7.94
N GLN A 20 3.83 2.47 6.79
CA GLN A 20 3.40 3.86 6.60
C GLN A 20 1.93 3.98 6.19
N LEU A 21 1.24 2.87 5.98
CA LEU A 21 -0.11 2.86 5.45
C LEU A 21 -1.13 2.99 6.60
N GLU A 22 -1.72 4.18 6.73
CA GLU A 22 -2.70 4.51 7.76
C GLU A 22 -4.09 4.76 7.13
N ALA A 23 -5.17 4.40 7.83
CA ALA A 23 -6.53 4.65 7.39
C ALA A 23 -7.09 5.95 7.98
N ASP A 24 -7.67 6.80 7.15
CA ASP A 24 -8.28 8.06 7.58
C ASP A 24 -9.78 7.90 7.90
N ASN A 25 -10.38 6.79 7.48
CA ASN A 25 -11.79 6.49 7.70
C ASN A 25 -12.08 4.99 7.84
N PRO A 26 -13.27 4.61 8.33
CA PRO A 26 -13.61 3.20 8.53
C PRO A 26 -13.64 2.36 7.24
N ALA A 27 -13.92 2.96 6.08
CA ALA A 27 -13.94 2.20 4.81
C ALA A 27 -12.52 1.86 4.35
N GLU A 28 -11.57 2.75 4.59
CA GLU A 28 -10.15 2.51 4.34
C GLU A 28 -9.59 1.46 5.30
N GLU A 29 -9.97 1.47 6.58
CA GLU A 29 -9.54 0.45 7.55
C GLU A 29 -9.93 -0.97 7.09
N GLU A 30 -11.17 -1.15 6.63
CA GLU A 30 -11.61 -2.43 6.08
C GLU A 30 -10.88 -2.80 4.79
N THR A 31 -10.51 -1.81 3.98
CA THR A 31 -9.70 -2.03 2.78
C THR A 31 -8.28 -2.47 3.14
N LEU A 32 -7.67 -1.89 4.17
CA LEU A 32 -6.35 -2.30 4.67
C LEU A 32 -6.37 -3.73 5.20
N LYS A 33 -7.38 -4.12 5.97
CA LYS A 33 -7.56 -5.51 6.45
C LYS A 33 -7.67 -6.52 5.32
N LEU A 34 -8.27 -6.13 4.18
CA LEU A 34 -8.37 -7.01 3.01
C LEU A 34 -7.03 -7.18 2.28
N LEU A 35 -6.14 -6.19 2.37
CA LEU A 35 -4.82 -6.23 1.75
C LEU A 35 -3.78 -6.93 2.63
N ASP A 36 -4.00 -6.98 3.94
CA ASP A 36 -3.14 -7.67 4.90
C ASP A 36 -3.17 -9.20 4.66
N PRO A 37 -2.04 -9.82 4.27
CA PRO A 37 -1.97 -11.25 4.00
C PRO A 37 -2.13 -12.13 5.25
N ASP A 38 -1.92 -11.57 6.45
CA ASP A 38 -2.09 -12.26 7.73
C ASP A 38 -3.53 -12.13 8.26
N SER A 39 -4.33 -11.23 7.69
CA SER A 39 -5.74 -11.08 8.05
C SER A 39 -6.56 -12.28 7.54
N PRO A 40 -7.50 -12.80 8.36
CA PRO A 40 -8.34 -13.91 7.95
C PRO A 40 -9.17 -13.52 6.73
N PRO A 41 -9.41 -14.44 5.77
CA PRO A 41 -10.22 -14.14 4.60
C PRO A 41 -11.63 -13.74 5.03
N ALA A 42 -12.12 -12.65 4.43
CA ALA A 42 -13.42 -12.05 4.67
C ALA A 42 -14.59 -12.99 4.33
#